data_AF-A0A257VSG4-F1
#
_entry.id   AF-A0A257VSG4-F1
#
_cell.length_a   1.000
_cell.length_b   1.000
_cell.length_c   1.000
_cell.angle_alpha   90.00
_cell.angle_beta   90.00
_cell.angle_gamma   90.00
#
_symmetry.space_group_name_H-M   'P 1'
#
loop_
_entity.id
_entity.type
_entity.pdbx_description
1 polymer ?
#
loop_
_entity_poly.entity_id
_entity_poly.type
_entity_poly.pdbx_seq_one_letter_code
_entity_poly.pdbx_strand_id
1 'polypeptide(L)'
;MVFSGLDFNQRDTRPTMTEFPPTTRRSAWSLPDDVTYLNHGSFGPTPRPVQAIRESWSARLAAQPMDFFLRQMEPALDEAAGRLAGFLDADPRDLVFTDNATTAMNTVAATVPLASGDEATFSTHCLPPSPRGRS
;
A
#
# COMPACT_ATOMS: atom_id res chain seq x y z
N MET A 1 -0.42 46.82 -16.51
CA MET A 1 -1.43 46.04 -17.26
C MET A 1 -1.92 44.96 -16.33
N VAL A 2 -3.15 45.09 -15.81
CA VAL A 2 -3.72 44.23 -14.78
C VAL A 2 -4.60 43.21 -15.50
N PHE A 3 -4.28 41.91 -15.41
CA PHE A 3 -5.17 40.86 -15.90
C PHE A 3 -6.16 40.52 -14.79
N SER A 4 -7.32 41.17 -14.85
CA SER A 4 -8.57 40.73 -14.25
C SER A 4 -9.18 39.64 -15.13
N GLY A 5 -9.63 38.53 -14.53
CA GLY A 5 -10.47 37.55 -15.22
C GLY A 5 -10.03 36.10 -15.06
N LEU A 6 -10.09 35.57 -13.84
CA LEU A 6 -10.32 34.14 -13.64
C LEU A 6 -11.62 34.00 -12.87
N ASP A 7 -12.67 33.70 -13.63
CA ASP A 7 -14.01 33.38 -13.14
C ASP A 7 -13.95 32.00 -12.49
N PHE A 8 -14.03 31.95 -11.15
CA PHE A 8 -14.02 30.72 -10.34
C PHE A 8 -15.33 29.92 -10.41
N ASN A 9 -16.29 30.31 -11.26
CA ASN A 9 -17.64 29.73 -11.26
C ASN A 9 -17.99 28.91 -12.50
N GLN A 10 -17.02 28.26 -13.14
CA GLN A 10 -17.33 27.12 -14.00
C GLN A 10 -17.53 25.87 -13.14
N ARG A 11 -18.79 25.63 -12.79
CA ARG A 11 -19.28 24.35 -12.26
C ARG A 11 -19.20 23.32 -13.38
N ASP A 12 -17.99 22.83 -13.63
CA ASP A 12 -17.77 21.74 -14.57
C ASP A 12 -17.86 20.39 -13.85
N THR A 13 -18.51 19.47 -14.53
CA THR A 13 -19.21 18.31 -14.02
C THR A 13 -18.33 17.39 -13.16
N ARG A 14 -18.49 17.42 -11.84
CA ARG A 14 -18.03 16.31 -11.00
C ARG A 14 -18.77 15.06 -11.49
N PRO A 15 -18.09 13.94 -11.80
CA PRO A 15 -18.80 12.70 -12.06
C PRO A 15 -19.73 12.46 -10.88
N THR A 16 -21.02 12.29 -11.18
CA THR A 16 -22.04 11.94 -10.19
C THR A 16 -21.49 10.74 -9.45
N MET A 17 -21.20 10.92 -8.17
CA MET A 17 -20.73 9.85 -7.30
C MET A 17 -21.80 8.77 -7.39
N THR A 18 -21.54 7.72 -8.17
CA THR A 18 -22.43 6.57 -8.31
C THR A 18 -22.80 6.18 -6.89
N GLU A 19 -24.08 6.29 -6.59
CA GLU A 19 -24.68 5.94 -5.31
C GLU A 19 -24.12 4.55 -4.95
N PHE A 20 -23.29 4.48 -3.90
CA PHE A 20 -22.64 3.24 -3.51
C PHE A 20 -23.67 2.41 -2.74
N PRO A 21 -24.29 1.36 -3.32
CA PRO A 21 -25.22 0.54 -2.55
C PRO A 21 -24.44 -0.10 -1.38
N PRO A 22 -24.87 0.12 -0.12
CA PRO A 22 -24.08 -0.24 1.06
C PRO A 22 -23.91 -1.76 1.29
N THR A 23 -24.56 -2.60 0.49
CA THR A 23 -24.74 -4.03 0.83
C THR A 23 -23.97 -5.01 -0.06
N THR A 24 -23.49 -4.63 -1.24
CA THR A 24 -22.85 -5.58 -2.18
C THR A 24 -21.40 -5.93 -1.85
N ARG A 25 -20.80 -5.26 -0.86
CA ARG A 25 -19.39 -5.47 -0.51
C ARG A 25 -19.20 -6.39 0.70
N ARG A 26 -20.01 -6.31 1.75
CA ARG A 26 -19.76 -7.03 3.03
C ARG A 26 -19.48 -8.53 2.87
N SER A 27 -20.12 -9.20 1.92
CA SER A 27 -19.91 -10.62 1.61
C SER A 27 -18.49 -10.98 1.16
N ALA A 28 -17.70 -10.01 0.69
CA ALA A 28 -16.30 -10.22 0.35
C ALA A 28 -15.37 -10.18 1.58
N TRP A 29 -15.85 -9.85 2.78
CA TRP A 29 -15.04 -9.82 4.01
C TRP A 29 -15.51 -10.87 5.02
N SER A 30 -14.57 -11.49 5.71
CA SER A 30 -14.84 -12.41 6.82
C SER A 30 -14.96 -11.65 8.14
N LEU A 31 -16.00 -10.81 8.24
CA LEU A 31 -16.33 -10.07 9.46
C LEU A 31 -17.43 -10.82 10.24
N PRO A 32 -17.37 -10.89 11.58
CA PRO A 32 -18.49 -11.37 12.40
C PRO A 32 -19.76 -10.56 12.11
N ASP A 33 -20.93 -11.22 12.13
CA ASP A 33 -22.20 -10.58 11.77
C ASP A 33 -22.65 -9.48 12.73
N ASP A 34 -22.21 -9.55 13.98
CA ASP A 34 -22.47 -8.59 15.06
C ASP A 34 -21.42 -7.46 15.13
N VAL A 35 -20.41 -7.46 14.26
CA VAL A 35 -19.33 -6.47 14.26
C VAL A 35 -19.48 -5.45 13.15
N THR A 36 -19.50 -4.17 13.53
CA THR A 36 -19.32 -3.04 12.62
C THR A 36 -17.86 -2.58 12.70
N TYR A 37 -17.09 -2.87 11.65
CA TYR A 37 -15.65 -2.57 11.61
C TYR A 37 -15.39 -1.13 11.13
N LEU A 38 -15.18 -0.19 12.05
CA LEU A 38 -15.02 1.24 11.75
C LEU A 38 -13.57 1.69 11.56
N ASN A 39 -12.58 0.82 11.84
CA ASN A 39 -11.16 1.17 11.80
C ASN A 39 -10.36 0.41 10.73
N HIS A 40 -10.80 0.48 9.47
CA HIS A 40 -10.09 -0.16 8.34
C HIS A 40 -8.69 0.41 8.09
N GLY A 41 -8.46 1.67 8.49
CA GLY A 41 -7.19 2.37 8.29
C GLY A 41 -6.03 1.88 9.16
N SER A 42 -6.29 1.19 10.27
CA SER A 42 -5.20 0.58 11.07
C SER A 42 -4.86 -0.83 10.61
N PHE A 43 -5.83 -1.75 10.70
CA PHE A 43 -5.61 -3.18 10.42
C PHE A 43 -6.79 -3.75 9.64
N GLY A 44 -6.96 -3.25 8.41
CA GLY A 44 -8.07 -3.66 7.55
C GLY A 44 -8.10 -5.18 7.32
N PRO A 45 -9.23 -5.87 7.58
CA PRO A 45 -9.35 -7.29 7.26
C PRO A 45 -9.18 -7.52 5.76
N THR A 46 -8.40 -8.54 5.41
CA THR A 46 -8.18 -8.95 4.03
C THR A 46 -9.47 -9.51 3.42
N PRO A 47 -9.87 -9.14 2.19
CA PRO A 47 -11.03 -9.74 1.52
C PRO A 47 -10.86 -11.24 1.27
N ARG A 48 -11.96 -12.01 1.32
CA ARG A 48 -12.03 -13.46 1.08
C ARG A 48 -11.36 -13.91 -0.22
N PRO A 49 -11.52 -13.23 -1.38
CA PRO A 49 -10.80 -13.64 -2.59
C PRO A 49 -9.28 -13.59 -2.44
N VAL A 50 -8.77 -12.60 -1.70
CA VAL A 50 -7.32 -12.46 -1.43
C VAL A 50 -6.85 -13.50 -0.42
N GLN A 51 -7.67 -13.82 0.59
CA GLN A 51 -7.38 -14.92 1.53
C GLN A 51 -7.21 -16.26 0.80
N ALA A 52 -8.15 -16.60 -0.09
CA ALA A 52 -8.11 -17.85 -0.85
C ALA A 52 -6.83 -17.96 -1.71
N ILE A 53 -6.42 -16.86 -2.36
CA ILE A 53 -5.17 -16.83 -3.12
C ILE A 53 -3.96 -16.99 -2.19
N ARG A 54 -3.91 -16.30 -1.05
CA ARG A 54 -2.82 -16.44 -0.06
C ARG A 54 -2.68 -17.89 0.44
N GLU A 55 -3.81 -18.54 0.75
CA GLU A 55 -3.84 -19.94 1.17
C GLU A 55 -3.29 -20.85 0.06
N SER A 56 -3.68 -20.61 -1.20
CA SER A 56 -3.17 -21.38 -2.34
C SER A 56 -1.65 -21.26 -2.51
N TRP A 57 -1.09 -20.05 -2.32
CA TRP A 57 0.36 -19.83 -2.36
C TRP A 57 1.07 -20.53 -1.21
N SER A 58 0.47 -20.50 -0.01
CA SER A 58 1.01 -21.19 1.17
C SER A 58 1.03 -22.71 0.97
N ALA A 59 -0.02 -23.28 0.38
CA ALA A 59 -0.08 -24.70 0.02
C ALA A 59 0.97 -25.07 -1.04
N ARG A 60 1.19 -24.22 -2.07
CA ARG A 60 2.23 -24.42 -3.09
C ARG A 60 3.63 -24.45 -2.47
N LEU A 61 3.93 -23.49 -1.59
CA LEU A 61 5.18 -23.43 -0.85
C LEU A 61 5.39 -24.69 -0.01
N ALA A 62 4.37 -25.12 0.74
CA ALA A 62 4.45 -26.31 1.57
C ALA A 62 4.62 -27.61 0.76
N ALA A 63 4.02 -27.68 -0.44
CA ALA A 63 4.08 -28.87 -1.29
C ALA A 63 5.46 -29.09 -1.92
N GLN A 64 6.09 -28.04 -2.46
CA GLN A 64 7.41 -28.12 -3.09
C GLN A 64 8.22 -26.82 -2.90
N PRO A 65 8.88 -26.65 -1.73
CA PRO A 65 9.56 -25.40 -1.40
C PRO A 65 10.73 -25.08 -2.33
N MET A 66 11.47 -26.08 -2.81
CA MET A 66 12.58 -25.85 -3.74
C MET A 66 12.12 -25.28 -5.08
N ASP A 67 11.08 -25.84 -5.69
CA ASP A 67 10.55 -25.32 -6.95
C ASP A 67 9.90 -23.94 -6.74
N PHE A 68 9.21 -23.77 -5.61
CA PHE A 68 8.61 -22.49 -5.23
C PHE A 68 9.64 -21.36 -5.18
N PHE A 69 10.68 -21.51 -4.35
CA PHE A 69 11.66 -20.46 -4.13
C PHE A 69 12.53 -20.21 -5.37
N LEU A 70 12.90 -21.26 -6.11
CA LEU A 70 13.83 -21.11 -7.24
C LEU A 70 13.15 -20.70 -8.54
N ARG A 71 11.85 -20.95 -8.71
CA ARG A 71 11.19 -20.84 -10.02
C ARG A 71 9.84 -20.16 -10.01
N GLN A 72 9.11 -20.15 -8.90
CA GLN A 72 7.75 -19.60 -8.86
C GLN A 72 7.69 -18.21 -8.21
N MET A 73 8.51 -17.96 -7.19
CA MET A 73 8.42 -16.75 -6.37
C MET A 73 8.79 -15.48 -7.16
N GLU A 74 9.99 -15.43 -7.76
CA GLU A 74 10.47 -14.25 -8.49
C GLU A 74 9.53 -13.84 -9.64
N PRO A 75 9.11 -14.74 -10.57
CA PRO A 75 8.19 -14.35 -11.64
C PRO A 75 6.84 -13.85 -11.13
N ALA A 76 6.36 -14.37 -10.00
CA ALA A 76 5.10 -13.94 -9.40
C ALA A 76 5.20 -12.56 -8.76
N LEU A 77 6.35 -12.24 -8.16
CA LEU A 77 6.64 -10.90 -7.64
C LEU A 77 6.78 -9.89 -8.76
N ASP A 78 7.47 -10.24 -9.85
CA ASP A 78 7.59 -9.39 -11.05
C ASP A 78 6.23 -9.07 -11.67
N GLU A 79 5.37 -10.09 -11.80
CA GLU A 79 4.01 -9.90 -12.31
C GLU A 79 3.18 -8.98 -11.40
N ALA A 80 3.29 -9.17 -10.08
CA ALA A 80 2.61 -8.32 -9.10
C ALA A 80 3.12 -6.87 -9.14
N ALA A 81 4.44 -6.67 -9.25
CA ALA A 81 5.06 -5.36 -9.38
C ALA A 81 4.60 -4.66 -10.67
N GLY A 82 4.54 -5.36 -11.80
CA GLY A 82 4.03 -4.84 -13.06
C GLY A 82 2.58 -4.35 -12.97
N ARG A 83 1.71 -5.11 -12.31
CA ARG A 83 0.30 -4.72 -12.09
C ARG A 83 0.19 -3.51 -11.16
N LEU A 84 0.99 -3.46 -10.09
CA LEU A 84 1.01 -2.33 -9.16
C LEU A 84 1.55 -1.05 -9.83
N ALA A 85 2.59 -1.17 -10.65
CA ALA A 85 3.16 -0.09 -11.42
C ALA A 85 2.13 0.54 -12.35
N GLY A 86 1.35 -0.27 -13.07
CA GLY A 86 0.26 0.22 -13.91
C GLY A 86 -0.87 0.91 -13.11
N PHE A 87 -1.10 0.50 -11.86
CA PHE A 87 -2.06 1.17 -10.99
C PHE A 87 -1.53 2.52 -10.46
N LEU A 88 -0.24 2.61 -10.19
CA LEU A 88 0.42 3.80 -9.64
C LEU A 88 0.94 4.79 -10.70
N ASP A 89 0.84 4.43 -11.99
CA ASP A 89 1.47 5.15 -13.10
C ASP A 89 3.00 5.33 -12.90
N ALA A 90 3.67 4.23 -12.54
CA ALA A 90 5.11 4.18 -12.26
C ALA A 90 5.84 3.17 -13.16
N ASP A 91 7.18 3.24 -13.23
CA ASP A 91 7.99 2.17 -13.82
C ASP A 91 8.06 0.98 -12.83
N PRO A 92 7.76 -0.26 -13.27
CA PRO A 92 7.86 -1.42 -12.38
C PRO A 92 9.25 -1.65 -11.80
N ARG A 93 10.31 -1.15 -12.45
CA ARG A 93 11.70 -1.24 -11.95
C ARG A 93 11.97 -0.29 -10.78
N ASP A 94 11.09 0.68 -10.55
CA ASP A 94 11.16 1.62 -9.42
C ASP A 94 10.34 1.13 -8.21
N LEU A 95 9.76 -0.07 -8.29
CA LEU A 95 8.97 -0.67 -7.21
C LEU A 95 9.69 -1.84 -6.55
N VAL A 96 9.58 -1.90 -5.22
CA VAL A 96 10.04 -3.02 -4.41
C VAL A 96 8.99 -3.33 -3.35
N PHE A 97 8.76 -4.63 -3.10
CA PHE A 97 7.91 -5.07 -2.00
C PHE A 97 8.70 -5.11 -0.69
N THR A 98 8.12 -4.57 0.38
CA THR A 98 8.65 -4.64 1.74
C THR A 98 7.58 -5.18 2.68
N ASP A 99 8.00 -5.64 3.86
CA ASP A 99 7.07 -6.21 4.84
C ASP A 99 6.04 -5.20 5.35
N ASN A 100 6.41 -3.91 5.43
CA ASN A 100 5.54 -2.81 5.85
C ASN A 100 6.20 -1.45 5.59
N ALA A 101 5.43 -0.38 5.82
CA ALA A 101 5.88 1.00 5.67
C ALA A 101 7.06 1.38 6.59
N THR A 102 7.09 0.87 7.83
CA THR A 102 8.19 1.15 8.77
C THR A 102 9.51 0.55 8.26
N THR A 103 9.48 -0.69 7.77
CA THR A 103 10.64 -1.33 7.14
C THR A 103 11.10 -0.52 5.92
N ALA A 104 10.18 -0.13 5.03
CA ALA A 104 10.52 0.68 3.85
C ALA A 104 11.20 2.01 4.22
N MET A 105 10.62 2.76 5.16
CA MET A 105 11.18 4.04 5.62
C MET A 105 12.56 3.87 6.24
N ASN A 106 12.76 2.84 7.08
CA ASN A 106 14.05 2.57 7.70
C ASN A 106 15.11 2.15 6.67
N THR A 107 14.73 1.37 5.65
CA THR A 107 15.63 1.00 4.55
C THR A 107 16.12 2.25 3.82
N VAL A 108 15.23 3.15 3.42
CA VAL A 108 15.61 4.41 2.75
C VAL A 108 16.43 5.31 3.68
N ALA A 109 16.04 5.44 4.94
CA ALA A 109 16.78 6.25 5.90
C ALA A 109 18.20 5.72 6.18
N ALA A 110 18.45 4.42 6.00
CA ALA A 110 19.77 3.81 6.14
C ALA A 110 20.69 4.06 4.94
N THR A 111 20.17 4.47 3.78
CA THR A 111 20.98 4.76 2.59
C THR A 111 21.49 6.21 2.55
N VAL A 112 21.00 7.08 3.44
CA VAL A 112 21.42 8.48 3.50
C VAL A 112 22.55 8.64 4.51
N PRO A 113 23.78 8.98 4.09
CA PRO A 113 24.89 9.18 5.01
C PRO A 113 24.75 10.54 5.70
N LEU A 114 24.31 10.52 6.97
CA LEU A 114 24.26 11.72 7.81
C LEU A 114 25.59 11.90 8.54
N ALA A 115 26.18 13.08 8.40
CA ALA A 115 27.35 13.52 9.14
C ALA A 115 26.95 14.27 10.43
N SER A 116 27.94 14.47 11.30
CA SER A 116 27.76 15.35 12.46
C SER A 116 27.40 16.76 12.00
N GLY A 117 26.28 17.28 12.48
CA GLY A 117 25.76 18.60 12.11
C GLY A 117 24.65 18.57 11.05
N ASP A 118 24.34 17.40 10.47
CA ASP A 118 23.20 17.24 9.59
C ASP A 118 21.89 17.15 10.39
N GLU A 119 20.82 17.71 9.83
CA GLU A 119 19.49 17.72 10.44
C GLU A 119 18.46 17.03 9.54
N ALA A 120 17.61 16.22 10.15
CA ALA A 120 16.44 15.62 9.49
C ALA A 120 15.18 16.35 9.94
N THR A 121 14.45 16.93 9.00
CA THR A 121 13.20 17.67 9.27
C THR A 121 11.99 16.83 8.88
N PHE A 122 10.95 16.85 9.72
CA PHE A 122 9.69 16.17 9.49
C PHE A 122 8.52 17.11 9.75
N SER A 123 7.38 16.86 9.09
CA SER A 123 6.13 17.54 9.45
C SER A 123 5.61 17.02 10.79
N THR A 124 4.77 17.81 11.48
CA THR A 124 4.20 17.43 12.79
C THR A 124 3.19 16.28 12.75
N HIS A 125 2.83 15.82 11.54
CA HIS A 125 1.83 14.77 11.31
C HIS A 125 2.46 13.55 10.60
N CYS A 126 3.71 13.23 10.92
CA CYS A 126 4.35 11.99 10.49
C CYS A 126 4.16 10.87 11.53
N LEU A 127 4.21 9.61 11.08
CA LEU A 127 4.30 8.48 12.00
C LEU A 127 5.57 8.63 12.85
N PRO A 128 5.52 8.41 14.19
CA PRO A 128 6.70 8.54 15.02
C PRO A 128 7.78 7.54 14.58
N PRO A 129 9.05 7.97 14.54
CA PRO A 129 10.15 7.10 14.14
C PRO A 129 10.30 5.94 15.13
N SER A 130 10.73 4.77 14.63
CA SER A 130 11.11 3.67 15.51
C SER A 130 12.29 4.11 16.39
N PRO A 131 12.29 3.81 17.70
CA PRO A 131 13.42 4.15 18.57
C PRO A 131 14.68 3.48 18.03
N ARG A 132 15.63 4.26 17.52
CA ARG A 132 16.99 3.77 17.27
C ARG A 132 17.62 3.54 18.64
N GLY A 133 18.05 2.31 18.92
CA GLY A 133 18.83 2.01 20.11
C GLY A 133 20.00 2.98 20.17
N ARG A 134 20.09 3.74 21.27
CA ARG A 134 21.28 4.54 21.55
C ARG A 134 22.40 3.55 21.86
N SER A 135 23.41 3.50 20.99
CA SER A 135 24.71 2.91 21.31
C SER A 135 25.43 3.77 22.35
#